data_AF-A0A6G3X1Y2-F1
#
_entry.id   AF-A0A6G3X1Y2-F1
#
_cell.length_a   1.000
_cell.length_b   1.000
_cell.length_c   1.000
_cell.angle_alpha   90.00
_cell.angle_beta   90.00
_cell.angle_gamma   90.00
#
_symmetry.space_group_name_H-M   'P 1'
#
loop_
_entity.id
_entity.type
_entity.pdbx_description
1 polymer ?
#
loop_
_entity_poly.entity_id
_entity_poly.type
_entity_poly.pdbx_seq_one_letter_code
_entity_poly.pdbx_strand_id
1 'polypeptide(L)'
;RKRIVLTQILPNSLSPVIVQATLSLATAIIEAAALSYLGLGNPDPAVPEWGVMLSQAQRFFDNEPMMAAYPAVGIIITALGFTLLGEAMREALDPKLRG
;
A
#
# COMPACT_ATOMS: atom_id res chain seq x y z
N ARG A 1 35.89 12.77 5.40
CA ARG A 1 34.55 13.40 5.44
C ARG A 1 33.39 12.43 5.12
N LYS A 2 33.45 11.59 4.07
CA LYS A 2 32.38 10.62 3.73
C LYS A 2 32.07 9.55 4.80
N ARG A 3 33.05 9.20 5.65
CA ARG A 3 32.93 8.15 6.69
C ARG A 3 31.91 8.49 7.79
N ILE A 4 31.78 9.76 8.20
CA ILE A 4 30.82 10.17 9.25
C ILE A 4 29.38 10.13 8.71
N VAL A 5 29.18 10.53 7.45
CA VAL A 5 27.88 10.47 6.78
C VAL A 5 27.39 9.02 6.64
N LEU A 6 28.25 8.11 6.18
CA LEU A 6 27.89 6.70 5.96
C LEU A 6 27.79 5.88 7.27
N THR A 7 28.54 6.24 8.31
CA THR A 7 28.63 5.44 9.55
C THR A 7 27.73 5.97 10.68
N GLN A 8 27.40 7.27 10.73
CA GLN A 8 26.58 7.84 11.82
C GLN A 8 25.26 8.46 11.36
N ILE A 9 25.18 9.03 10.15
CA ILE A 9 23.96 9.68 9.66
C ILE A 9 23.09 8.67 8.90
N LEU A 10 23.69 7.85 8.03
CA LEU A 10 22.97 6.85 7.24
C LEU A 10 22.11 5.89 8.08
N PRO A 11 22.62 5.17 9.09
CA PRO A 11 21.80 4.24 9.86
C PRO A 11 20.71 4.94 10.69
N ASN A 12 20.92 6.18 11.14
CA ASN A 12 19.93 6.94 11.89
C ASN A 12 18.82 7.53 11.00
N SER A 13 19.13 7.86 9.74
CA SER A 13 18.17 8.44 8.80
C SER A 13 17.45 7.41 7.92
N LEU A 14 18.03 6.22 7.71
CA LEU A 14 17.40 5.15 6.94
C LEU A 14 16.14 4.62 7.61
N SER A 15 16.13 4.52 8.95
CA SER A 15 15.01 4.04 9.75
C SER A 15 13.71 4.81 9.49
N PRO A 16 13.64 6.16 9.66
CA PRO A 16 12.43 6.92 9.35
C PRO A 16 12.12 6.96 7.85
N VAL A 17 13.11 6.88 6.96
CA VAL A 17 12.88 6.84 5.51
C VAL A 17 12.16 5.56 5.09
N ILE A 18 12.56 4.41 5.63
CA ILE A 18 11.92 3.12 5.33
C ILE A 18 10.47 3.13 5.85
N VAL A 19 10.25 3.62 7.07
CA VAL A 19 8.89 3.78 7.63
C VAL A 19 8.02 4.65 6.72
N GLN A 20 8.52 5.82 6.33
CA GLN A 20 7.80 6.73 5.45
C GLN A 20 7.53 6.09 4.09
N ALA A 21 8.49 5.36 3.52
CA ALA A 21 8.32 4.66 2.26
C ALA A 21 7.20 3.60 2.35
N THR A 22 7.14 2.83 3.44
CA THR A 22 6.08 1.82 3.65
C THR A 22 4.70 2.48 3.80
N LEU A 23 4.61 3.59 4.52
CA LEU A 23 3.35 4.35 4.64
C LEU A 23 2.91 4.95 3.29
N SER A 24 3.84 5.55 2.55
CA SER A 24 3.57 6.05 1.20
C SER A 24 3.15 4.95 0.23
N LEU A 25 3.70 3.73 0.37
CA LEU A 25 3.34 2.58 -0.45
C LEU A 25 1.86 2.19 -0.24
N ALA A 26 1.36 2.23 0.99
CA ALA A 26 -0.06 1.96 1.26
C ALA A 26 -0.97 2.94 0.51
N THR A 27 -0.63 4.23 0.49
CA THR A 27 -1.35 5.24 -0.30
C THR A 27 -1.25 4.95 -1.81
N ALA A 28 -0.05 4.64 -2.30
CA ALA A 28 0.18 4.34 -3.71
C ALA A 28 -0.64 3.12 -4.20
N ILE A 29 -0.87 2.12 -3.34
CA ILE A 29 -1.72 0.97 -3.65
C ILE A 29 -3.17 1.40 -3.88
N ILE A 30 -3.69 2.27 -3.01
CA ILE A 30 -5.05 2.80 -3.13
C ILE A 30 -5.18 3.65 -4.40
N GLU A 31 -4.19 4.51 -4.66
CA GLU A 31 -4.14 5.33 -5.88
C GLU A 31 -4.09 4.47 -7.15
N ALA A 32 -3.25 3.45 -7.17
CA ALA A 32 -3.16 2.51 -8.29
C ALA A 32 -4.51 1.78 -8.52
N ALA A 33 -5.14 1.30 -7.44
CA ALA A 33 -6.46 0.66 -7.54
C ALA A 33 -7.53 1.63 -8.05
N ALA A 34 -7.51 2.90 -7.61
CA ALA A 34 -8.43 3.93 -8.06
C ALA A 34 -8.21 4.27 -9.55
N LEU A 35 -6.96 4.38 -10.00
CA LEU A 35 -6.63 4.59 -11.42
C LEU A 35 -7.09 3.40 -12.27
N SER A 36 -6.82 2.16 -11.83
CA SER A 36 -7.33 0.95 -12.49
C SER A 36 -8.86 0.95 -12.56
N TYR A 37 -9.54 1.36 -11.49
CA TYR A 37 -11.00 1.50 -11.46
C TYR A 37 -11.52 2.55 -12.45
N LEU A 38 -10.79 3.67 -12.63
CA LEU A 38 -11.10 4.71 -13.62
C LEU A 38 -10.79 4.31 -15.07
N GLY A 39 -10.29 3.09 -15.31
CA GLY A 39 -10.00 2.56 -16.64
C GLY A 39 -8.56 2.78 -17.12
N LEU A 40 -7.66 3.18 -16.23
CA LEU A 40 -6.21 3.28 -16.50
C LEU A 40 -5.44 2.02 -16.09
N GLY A 41 -6.15 0.92 -15.79
CA GLY A 41 -5.58 -0.37 -15.45
C GLY A 41 -5.19 -1.17 -16.70
N ASN A 42 -4.62 -2.35 -16.51
CA ASN A 42 -4.33 -3.25 -17.62
C ASN A 42 -5.64 -3.66 -18.34
N PRO A 43 -5.77 -3.42 -19.65
CA PRO A 43 -6.96 -3.79 -20.41
C PRO A 43 -7.07 -5.29 -20.67
N ASP A 44 -6.03 -6.09 -20.39
CA ASP A 44 -6.03 -7.53 -20.63
C ASP A 44 -6.89 -8.28 -19.59
N PRO A 45 -8.03 -8.88 -19.97
CA PRO A 45 -8.89 -9.61 -19.06
C PRO A 45 -8.27 -10.94 -18.56
N ALA A 46 -7.16 -11.41 -19.16
CA ALA A 46 -6.42 -12.55 -18.65
C ALA A 46 -5.60 -12.22 -17.39
N VAL A 47 -5.34 -10.92 -17.14
CA VAL A 47 -4.58 -10.45 -15.98
C VAL A 47 -5.56 -9.90 -14.93
N PRO A 48 -5.70 -10.56 -13.77
CA PRO A 48 -6.62 -10.09 -12.74
C PRO A 48 -6.10 -8.80 -12.08
N GLU A 49 -6.82 -7.70 -12.29
CA GLU A 49 -6.58 -6.43 -11.59
C GLU A 49 -7.77 -6.03 -10.72
N TRP A 50 -7.56 -5.90 -9.41
CA TRP A 50 -8.64 -5.62 -8.46
C TRP A 50 -9.39 -4.31 -8.71
N GLY A 51 -8.70 -3.25 -9.15
CA GLY A 51 -9.36 -1.99 -9.49
C GLY A 51 -10.31 -2.12 -10.69
N VAL A 52 -9.87 -2.83 -11.74
CA VAL A 52 -10.69 -3.10 -12.93
C VAL A 52 -11.81 -4.09 -12.61
N MET A 53 -11.57 -5.08 -11.74
CA MET A 53 -12.63 -5.99 -11.27
C MET A 53 -13.72 -5.24 -10.50
N LEU A 54 -13.33 -4.26 -9.67
CA LEU A 54 -14.27 -3.45 -8.92
C LEU A 54 -15.14 -2.56 -9.83
N SER A 55 -14.58 -2.01 -10.91
CA SER A 55 -15.35 -1.21 -11.88
C SER A 55 -16.33 -2.07 -12.69
N GLN A 56 -15.94 -3.29 -13.06
CA GLN A 56 -16.83 -4.24 -13.73
C GLN A 56 -17.96 -4.72 -12.81
N ALA A 57 -17.70 -4.90 -11.52
CA ALA A 57 -18.68 -5.37 -10.55
C ALA A 57 -19.86 -4.41 -10.37
N GLN A 58 -19.72 -3.12 -10.72
CA GLN A 58 -20.83 -2.16 -10.68
C GLN A 58 -22.05 -2.61 -11.50
N ARG A 59 -21.83 -3.31 -12.62
CA ARG A 59 -22.92 -3.80 -13.48
C ARG A 59 -23.71 -4.95 -12.86
N PHE A 60 -23.12 -5.63 -11.89
CA PHE A 60 -23.68 -6.80 -11.24
C PHE A 60 -24.04 -6.52 -9.79
N PHE A 61 -23.97 -5.26 -9.33
CA PHE A 61 -24.10 -4.93 -7.91
C PHE A 61 -25.47 -5.33 -7.33
N ASP A 62 -26.53 -5.19 -8.12
CA ASP A 62 -27.89 -5.55 -7.70
C ASP A 62 -28.12 -7.07 -7.64
N ASN A 63 -27.39 -7.84 -8.43
CA ASN A 63 -27.61 -9.28 -8.60
C ASN A 63 -26.57 -10.13 -7.83
N GLU A 64 -25.31 -9.71 -7.88
CA GLU A 64 -24.15 -10.39 -7.30
C GLU A 64 -23.17 -9.39 -6.65
N PRO A 65 -23.55 -8.78 -5.50
CA PRO A 65 -22.70 -7.80 -4.80
C PRO A 65 -21.36 -8.39 -4.34
N MET A 66 -21.28 -9.72 -4.23
CA MET A 66 -20.06 -10.41 -3.83
C MET A 66 -18.93 -10.26 -4.87
N MET A 67 -19.26 -10.02 -6.14
CA MET A 67 -18.26 -9.71 -7.18
C MET A 67 -17.45 -8.44 -6.84
N ALA A 68 -18.06 -7.44 -6.18
CA ALA A 68 -17.37 -6.25 -5.72
C ALA A 68 -16.62 -6.49 -4.40
N ALA A 69 -17.14 -7.37 -3.54
CA ALA A 69 -16.57 -7.63 -2.22
C ALA A 69 -15.17 -8.25 -2.30
N TYR A 70 -14.94 -9.21 -3.19
CA TYR A 70 -13.62 -9.87 -3.32
C TYR A 70 -12.47 -8.90 -3.63
N PRO A 71 -12.51 -8.09 -4.71
CA PRO A 71 -11.45 -7.13 -5.00
C PRO A 71 -11.36 -6.04 -3.94
N ALA A 72 -12.50 -5.58 -3.38
CA ALA A 72 -12.50 -4.57 -2.32
C ALA A 72 -11.77 -5.05 -1.07
N VAL A 73 -12.05 -6.27 -0.61
CA VAL A 73 -11.38 -6.87 0.56
C VAL A 73 -9.90 -7.09 0.29
N GLY A 74 -9.51 -7.52 -0.92
CA GLY A 74 -8.10 -7.66 -1.30
C GLY A 74 -7.32 -6.34 -1.21
N ILE A 75 -7.88 -5.26 -1.75
CA ILE A 75 -7.29 -3.92 -1.67
C ILE A 75 -7.18 -3.47 -0.21
N ILE A 76 -8.24 -3.63 0.59
CA ILE A 76 -8.29 -3.23 2.00
C ILE A 76 -7.24 -3.98 2.81
N ILE A 77 -7.18 -5.31 2.71
CA ILE A 77 -6.20 -6.12 3.45
C ILE A 77 -4.78 -5.72 3.08
N THR A 78 -4.51 -5.50 1.79
CA THR A 78 -3.16 -5.15 1.33
C THR A 78 -2.76 -3.76 1.82
N ALA A 79 -3.62 -2.75 1.63
CA ALA A 79 -3.34 -1.39 2.09
C ALA A 79 -3.17 -1.34 3.61
N LEU A 80 -4.10 -1.93 4.37
CA LEU A 80 -4.00 -2.00 5.83
C LEU A 80 -2.77 -2.78 6.29
N GLY A 81 -2.43 -3.89 5.63
CA GLY A 81 -1.24 -4.67 5.94
C GLY A 81 0.04 -3.83 5.82
N PHE A 82 0.18 -3.05 4.75
CA PHE A 82 1.31 -2.13 4.59
C PHE A 82 1.26 -0.95 5.57
N THR A 83 0.08 -0.39 5.84
CA THR A 83 -0.05 0.69 6.84
C THR A 83 0.38 0.21 8.23
N LEU A 84 -0.14 -0.94 8.68
CA LEU A 84 0.20 -1.53 9.98
C LEU A 84 1.66 -1.96 10.05
N LEU A 85 2.22 -2.50 8.97
CA LEU A 85 3.65 -2.81 8.89
C LEU A 85 4.49 -1.54 9.05
N GLY A 86 4.13 -0.46 8.36
CA GLY A 86 4.82 0.82 8.48
C GLY A 86 4.76 1.37 9.90
N GLU A 87 3.61 1.25 10.56
CA GLU A 87 3.41 1.66 11.94
C GLU A 87 4.22 0.80 12.93
N ALA A 88 4.19 -0.52 12.79
CA ALA A 88 4.98 -1.43 13.63
C ALA A 88 6.49 -1.20 13.47
N MET A 89 6.94 -0.92 12.24
CA MET A 89 8.32 -0.51 11.99
C MET A 89 8.62 0.83 12.65
N ARG A 90 7.71 1.82 12.55
CA ARG A 90 7.85 3.12 13.20
C ARG A 90 8.07 2.96 14.71
N GLU A 91 7.24 2.15 15.34
CA GLU A 91 7.31 1.88 16.78
C GLU A 91 8.60 1.14 17.16
N ALA A 92 9.00 0.13 16.38
CA ALA A 92 10.25 -0.60 16.62
C ALA A 92 11.52 0.26 16.43
N LEU A 93 11.43 1.29 15.58
CA LEU A 93 12.54 2.19 15.24
C LEU A 93 12.51 3.50 16.06
N ASP A 94 11.45 3.79 16.82
CA ASP A 94 11.37 4.98 17.66
C ASP A 94 12.26 4.81 18.91
N PRO A 95 13.37 5.56 19.04
CA PRO A 95 14.28 5.45 20.17
C PRO A 95 13.68 5.96 21.48
N LYS A 96 12.50 6.60 21.46
CA LYS A 96 11.83 7.12 22.67
C LYS A 96 11.34 6.04 23.64
N LEU A 97 11.25 4.78 23.23
CA LEU A 97 10.94 3.65 24.12
C LEU A 97 12.16 3.10 24.89
N ARG A 98 13.37 3.65 24.66
CA ARG A 98 14.62 3.26 25.33
C ARG A 98 15.11 4.27 26.38
N GLY A 99 14.28 5.26 26.74
CA GLY A 99 14.52 6.20 27.83
C GLY A 99 13.81 5.80 29.10
#